data_AF-A0A8C6ZVM5-F1
#
_entry.id   AF-A0A8C6ZVM5-F1
#
_cell.length_a   1.000
_cell.length_b   1.000
_cell.length_c   1.000
_cell.angle_alpha   90.00
_cell.angle_beta   90.00
_cell.angle_gamma   90.00
#
_symmetry.space_group_name_H-M   'P 1'
#
loop_
_entity.id
_entity.type
_entity.pdbx_description
1 polymer ?
#
loop_
_entity_poly.entity_id
_entity_poly.type
_entity_poly.pdbx_seq_one_letter_code
_entity_poly.pdbx_strand_id
1 'polypeptide(L)'
;MLWDQLSKMEYEWKPDEQGLQQILQLLKESQSPDTTTQRAVQQKLEQLNQYPDFNNYLIFVLTKLKSEDEPTRSLSGLILKNNVKAHFHNFPNGVTDFIKSECLNNIGDSSPLIRATVGPMLLRVSISLSSAELKLLCCT
;
A
#
# COMPACT_ATOMS: atom_id res chain seq x y z
N MET A 1 -29.94 -18.55 8.79
CA MET A 1 -28.91 -18.19 7.78
C MET A 1 -27.69 -17.72 8.54
N LEU A 2 -26.80 -18.66 8.84
CA LEU A 2 -25.58 -18.47 9.63
C LEU A 2 -24.39 -18.00 8.74
N TRP A 3 -24.67 -17.70 7.47
CA TRP A 3 -23.67 -17.45 6.42
C TRP A 3 -23.32 -15.97 6.24
N ASP A 4 -24.14 -15.03 6.73
CA ASP A 4 -23.80 -13.59 6.75
C ASP A 4 -22.99 -13.18 7.99
N GLN A 5 -22.84 -14.07 8.96
CA GLN A 5 -22.17 -13.81 10.25
C GLN A 5 -20.73 -14.33 10.34
N LEU A 6 -20.20 -14.96 9.29
CA LEU A 6 -18.75 -15.14 9.16
C LEU A 6 -18.15 -13.81 8.72
N SER A 7 -18.12 -12.89 9.68
CA SER A 7 -17.23 -11.75 9.80
C SER A 7 -16.27 -11.65 8.62
N LYS A 8 -16.58 -10.76 7.67
CA LYS A 8 -15.56 -9.81 7.24
C LYS A 8 -14.99 -9.27 8.56
N MET A 9 -13.87 -9.82 9.04
CA MET A 9 -13.04 -9.07 9.96
C MET A 9 -12.64 -7.86 9.13
N GLU A 10 -13.45 -6.81 9.20
CA GLU A 10 -13.03 -5.49 8.78
C GLU A 10 -11.81 -5.20 9.64
N TYR A 11 -10.65 -5.46 9.08
CA TYR A 11 -9.41 -4.87 9.54
C TYR A 11 -9.60 -3.36 9.36
N GLU A 12 -10.27 -2.74 10.33
CA GLU A 12 -10.65 -1.33 10.31
C GLU A 12 -9.43 -0.52 10.77
N TRP A 13 -8.38 -0.60 9.96
CA TRP A 13 -7.17 0.16 10.19
C TRP A 13 -7.47 1.65 10.00
N LYS A 14 -7.02 2.48 10.94
CA LYS A 14 -7.15 3.93 10.91
C LYS A 14 -5.77 4.56 11.05
N PRO A 15 -5.44 5.58 10.25
CA PRO A 15 -4.17 6.27 10.37
C PRO A 15 -4.13 7.06 11.68
N ASP A 16 -2.99 7.00 12.36
CA ASP A 16 -2.65 8.01 13.36
C ASP A 16 -2.21 9.30 12.66
N GLU A 17 -2.59 10.45 13.21
CA GLU A 17 -2.31 11.76 12.60
C GLU A 17 -0.81 12.07 12.57
N GLN A 18 -0.07 11.71 13.64
CA GLN A 18 1.38 11.92 13.69
C GLN A 18 2.09 11.00 12.70
N GLY A 19 1.67 9.73 12.65
CA GLY A 19 2.17 8.76 11.67
C GLY A 19 1.96 9.25 10.23
N LEU A 20 0.75 9.72 9.92
CA LEU A 20 0.43 10.23 8.60
C LEU A 20 1.29 11.44 8.21
N GLN A 21 1.49 12.40 9.12
CA GLN A 21 2.36 13.55 8.88
C GLN A 21 3.81 13.13 8.58
N GLN A 22 4.34 12.13 9.30
CA GLN A 22 5.68 11.59 9.03
C GLN A 22 5.77 10.95 7.65
N ILE A 23 4.75 10.20 7.22
CA ILE A 23 4.73 9.58 5.89
C ILE A 23 4.65 10.66 4.80
N LEU A 24 3.83 11.70 4.98
CA LEU A 24 3.74 12.80 4.02
C LEU A 24 5.06 13.57 3.91
N GLN A 25 5.72 13.82 5.04
CA GLN A 25 7.04 14.44 5.07
C GLN A 25 8.07 13.59 4.30
N LEU A 26 8.07 12.27 4.53
CA LEU A 26 8.95 11.33 3.82
C LEU A 26 8.68 11.33 2.30
N LEU A 27 7.41 11.33 1.89
CA LEU A 27 7.03 11.40 0.47
C LEU A 27 7.48 12.72 -0.17
N LYS A 28 7.42 13.83 0.55
CA LYS A 28 7.94 15.13 0.06
C LYS A 28 9.47 15.12 -0.03
N GLU A 29 10.16 14.60 0.98
CA GLU A 29 11.62 14.43 0.96
C GLU A 29 12.08 13.53 -0.19
N SER A 30 11.30 12.49 -0.53
CA SER A 30 11.62 11.56 -1.62
C SER A 30 11.56 12.18 -3.02
N GLN A 31 10.92 13.35 -3.16
CA GLN A 31 10.87 14.12 -4.40
C GLN A 31 12.04 15.09 -4.53
N SER A 32 12.88 15.21 -3.50
CA SER A 32 14.05 16.08 -3.53
C SER A 32 15.09 15.58 -4.55
N PRO A 33 15.68 16.48 -5.36
CA PRO A 33 16.79 16.14 -6.24
C PRO A 33 18.13 15.95 -5.50
N ASP A 34 18.19 16.29 -4.21
CA ASP A 34 19.41 16.19 -3.41
C ASP A 34 19.74 14.74 -3.04
N THR A 35 20.92 14.28 -3.45
CA THR A 35 21.40 12.90 -3.22
C THR A 35 21.51 12.55 -1.74
N THR A 36 21.85 13.51 -0.89
CA THR A 36 21.98 13.28 0.56
C THR A 36 20.61 13.00 1.18
N THR A 37 19.62 13.79 0.80
CA THR A 37 18.21 13.65 1.17
C THR A 37 17.66 12.31 0.66
N GLN A 38 17.93 11.96 -0.61
CA GLN A 38 17.49 10.66 -1.15
C GLN A 38 18.07 9.47 -0.40
N ARG A 39 19.35 9.52 0.00
CA ARG A 39 19.96 8.45 0.81
C ARG A 39 19.30 8.35 2.19
N ALA A 40 19.04 9.48 2.84
CA ALA A 40 18.36 9.50 4.13
C ALA A 40 16.92 8.95 4.03
N VAL A 41 16.20 9.32 2.98
CA VAL A 41 14.85 8.79 2.68
C VAL A 41 14.89 7.28 2.47
N GLN A 42 15.84 6.78 1.70
CA GLN A 42 15.98 5.34 1.46
C GLN A 42 16.19 4.56 2.76
N GLN A 43 17.07 5.07 3.65
CA GLN A 43 17.29 4.47 4.96
C GLN A 43 16.02 4.48 5.83
N LYS A 44 15.26 5.59 5.83
CA LYS A 44 13.97 5.67 6.53
C LYS A 44 12.94 4.68 5.96
N LEU A 45 12.86 4.56 4.63
CA LEU A 45 11.95 3.61 3.97
C LEU A 45 12.28 2.16 4.36
N GLU A 46 13.56 1.80 4.42
CA GLU A 46 14.00 0.46 4.85
C GLU A 46 13.62 0.16 6.30
N GLN A 47 13.74 1.15 7.20
CA GLN A 47 13.30 1.01 8.59
C GLN A 47 11.77 0.87 8.68
N LEU A 48 11.03 1.70 7.94
CA LEU A 48 9.56 1.68 7.95
C LEU A 48 8.99 0.41 7.31
N ASN A 49 9.69 -0.21 6.36
CA ASN A 49 9.31 -1.48 5.75
C ASN A 49 9.26 -2.66 6.73
N GLN A 50 9.86 -2.52 7.93
CA GLN A 50 9.73 -3.52 9.00
C GLN A 50 8.33 -3.50 9.64
N TYR A 51 7.59 -2.40 9.51
CA TYR A 51 6.27 -2.23 10.08
C TYR A 51 5.18 -2.51 9.04
N PRO A 52 4.30 -3.49 9.24
CA PRO A 52 3.24 -3.81 8.28
C PRO A 52 2.27 -2.64 8.06
N ASP A 53 2.04 -1.85 9.10
CA ASP A 53 1.19 -0.65 9.07
C ASP A 53 1.68 0.43 8.11
N PHE A 54 2.98 0.47 7.80
CA PHE A 54 3.52 1.41 6.82
C PHE A 54 2.81 1.26 5.46
N ASN A 55 2.54 0.03 5.04
CA ASN A 55 1.84 -0.23 3.79
C ASN A 55 0.38 0.24 3.83
N ASN A 56 -0.27 0.21 5.00
CA ASN A 56 -1.61 0.75 5.18
C ASN A 56 -1.62 2.28 5.03
N TYR A 57 -0.61 2.98 5.55
CA TYR A 57 -0.45 4.42 5.32
C TYR A 57 -0.27 4.73 3.83
N LEU A 58 0.54 3.95 3.11
CA LEU A 58 0.78 4.19 1.68
C LEU A 58 -0.49 4.03 0.83
N ILE A 59 -1.29 2.98 1.08
CA ILE A 59 -2.57 2.80 0.38
C ILE A 59 -3.57 3.89 0.78
N PHE A 60 -3.62 4.27 2.06
CA PHE A 60 -4.50 5.34 2.54
C PHE A 60 -4.19 6.68 1.86
N VAL A 61 -2.92 7.05 1.71
CA VAL A 61 -2.51 8.25 0.98
C VAL A 61 -2.93 8.15 -0.49
N LEU A 62 -2.75 6.98 -1.12
CA LEU A 62 -3.13 6.78 -2.52
C LEU A 62 -4.64 6.92 -2.72
N THR A 63 -5.46 6.33 -1.85
CA THR A 63 -6.91 6.15 -2.09
C THR A 63 -7.79 7.14 -1.34
N LYS A 64 -7.52 7.45 -0.07
CA LYS A 64 -8.41 8.24 0.79
C LYS A 64 -8.01 9.71 0.89
N LEU A 65 -6.71 10.00 0.84
CA LEU A 65 -6.20 11.35 1.07
C LEU A 65 -6.28 12.23 -0.19
N LYS A 66 -7.51 12.60 -0.59
CA LYS A 66 -7.75 13.42 -1.79
C LYS A 66 -7.29 14.88 -1.66
N SER A 67 -6.92 15.32 -0.46
CA SER A 67 -6.41 16.67 -0.18
C SER A 67 -4.97 16.88 -0.66
N GLU A 68 -4.17 15.81 -0.76
CA GLU A 68 -2.81 15.87 -1.28
C GLU A 68 -2.80 15.83 -2.81
N ASP A 69 -1.71 16.34 -3.39
CA ASP A 69 -1.52 16.40 -4.83
C ASP A 69 -1.40 15.01 -5.47
N GLU A 70 -1.82 14.90 -6.72
CA GLU A 70 -1.81 13.63 -7.45
C GLU A 70 -0.40 13.00 -7.58
N PRO A 71 0.69 13.77 -7.82
CA PRO A 71 2.06 13.24 -7.81
C PRO A 71 2.44 12.57 -6.49
N THR A 72 2.22 13.23 -5.34
CA THR A 72 2.51 12.66 -4.01
C THR A 72 1.70 11.38 -3.75
N ARG A 73 0.42 11.36 -4.11
CA ARG A 73 -0.44 10.16 -4.01
C ARG A 73 0.02 9.03 -4.93
N SER A 74 0.38 9.35 -6.17
CA SER A 74 0.89 8.35 -7.12
C SER A 74 2.22 7.76 -6.65
N LEU A 75 3.10 8.60 -6.08
CA LEU A 75 4.37 8.19 -5.50
C LEU A 75 4.19 7.21 -4.33
N SER A 76 3.22 7.44 -3.44
CA SER A 76 2.90 6.49 -2.37
C SER A 76 2.49 5.13 -2.95
N GLY A 77 1.70 5.13 -4.02
CA GLY A 77 1.32 3.90 -4.73
C GLY A 77 2.50 3.19 -5.40
N LEU A 78 3.46 3.93 -5.96
CA LEU A 78 4.67 3.36 -6.54
C LEU A 78 5.56 2.69 -5.50
N ILE A 79 5.75 3.32 -4.34
CA ILE A 79 6.50 2.76 -3.21
C ILE A 79 5.80 1.48 -2.72
N LEU A 80 4.48 1.53 -2.52
CA LEU A 80 3.71 0.36 -2.09
C LEU A 80 3.82 -0.80 -3.09
N LYS A 81 3.75 -0.52 -4.40
CA LYS A 81 3.95 -1.53 -5.44
C LYS A 81 5.32 -2.21 -5.34
N ASN A 82 6.37 -1.44 -5.07
CA ASN A 82 7.72 -1.98 -4.89
C ASN A 82 7.81 -2.85 -3.62
N ASN A 83 7.19 -2.42 -2.53
CA ASN A 83 7.11 -3.19 -1.29
C ASN A 83 6.36 -4.51 -1.47
N VAL A 84 5.21 -4.49 -2.15
CA VAL A 84 4.45 -5.71 -2.52
C VAL A 84 5.31 -6.62 -3.38
N LYS A 85 6.11 -6.09 -4.31
CA LYS A 85 7.00 -6.93 -5.13
C LYS A 85 8.12 -7.59 -4.33
N ALA A 86 8.72 -6.88 -3.37
CA ALA A 86 9.89 -7.35 -2.63
C ALA A 86 9.53 -8.18 -1.38
N HIS A 87 8.44 -7.85 -0.69
CA HIS A 87 8.15 -8.30 0.67
C HIS A 87 6.75 -8.91 0.84
N PHE A 88 6.08 -9.31 -0.26
CA PHE A 88 4.71 -9.82 -0.21
C PHE A 88 4.46 -10.88 0.86
N HIS A 89 5.35 -11.88 0.97
CA HIS A 89 5.16 -13.01 1.89
C HIS A 89 5.23 -12.59 3.37
N ASN A 90 5.76 -11.41 3.67
CA ASN A 90 5.86 -10.90 5.04
C ASN A 90 4.60 -10.09 5.44
N PHE A 91 3.67 -9.87 4.50
CA PHE A 91 2.50 -9.05 4.78
C PHE A 91 1.47 -9.87 5.56
N PRO A 92 0.95 -9.33 6.67
CA PRO A 92 -0.20 -9.94 7.34
C PRO A 92 -1.40 -10.00 6.39
N ASN A 93 -2.23 -11.02 6.54
CA ASN A 93 -3.44 -11.19 5.70
C ASN A 93 -4.35 -9.94 5.78
N GLY A 94 -4.50 -9.34 6.96
CA GLY A 94 -5.31 -8.12 7.16
C GLY A 94 -4.84 -6.92 6.32
N VAL A 95 -3.52 -6.71 6.20
CA VAL A 95 -2.94 -5.64 5.37
C VAL A 95 -3.20 -5.90 3.90
N THR A 96 -3.04 -7.15 3.46
CA THR A 96 -3.24 -7.53 2.06
C THR A 96 -4.70 -7.36 1.64
N ASP A 97 -5.64 -7.75 2.49
CA ASP A 97 -7.07 -7.60 2.23
C ASP A 97 -7.51 -6.14 2.28
N PHE A 98 -6.93 -5.34 3.19
CA PHE A 98 -7.13 -3.90 3.21
C PHE A 98 -6.69 -3.26 1.89
N ILE A 99 -5.47 -3.55 1.43
CA ILE A 99 -4.94 -3.01 0.16
C ILE A 99 -5.85 -3.39 -1.02
N LYS A 100 -6.29 -4.66 -1.11
CA LYS A 100 -7.23 -5.08 -2.17
C LYS A 100 -8.52 -4.29 -2.14
N SER A 101 -9.14 -4.19 -0.96
CA SER A 101 -10.43 -3.53 -0.80
C SER A 101 -10.35 -2.07 -1.21
N GLU A 102 -9.29 -1.38 -0.81
CA GLU A 102 -9.04 0.00 -1.15
C GLU A 102 -8.75 0.19 -2.64
N CYS A 103 -7.99 -0.71 -3.27
CA CYS A 103 -7.80 -0.69 -4.71
C CYS A 103 -9.10 -0.91 -5.50
N LEU A 104 -9.92 -1.88 -5.09
CA LEU A 104 -11.20 -2.18 -5.74
C LEU A 104 -12.16 -0.98 -5.64
N ASN A 105 -12.22 -0.34 -4.47
CA ASN A 105 -13.06 0.84 -4.24
C ASN A 105 -12.61 2.08 -5.03
N ASN A 106 -11.34 2.14 -5.46
CA ASN A 106 -10.75 3.31 -6.12
C ASN A 106 -10.35 3.07 -7.58
N ILE A 107 -10.75 1.96 -8.18
CA ILE A 107 -10.49 1.69 -9.61
C ILE A 107 -11.14 2.73 -10.53
N GLY A 108 -12.24 3.34 -10.08
CA GLY A 108 -12.97 4.42 -10.74
C GLY A 108 -12.63 5.82 -10.25
N ASP A 109 -11.45 6.05 -9.67
CA ASP A 109 -11.02 7.39 -9.23
C ASP A 109 -11.14 8.42 -10.37
N SER A 110 -11.50 9.67 -10.08
CA SER A 110 -11.64 10.73 -11.09
C SER A 110 -10.31 11.06 -11.79
N SER A 111 -9.19 10.92 -11.10
CA SER A 111 -7.85 11.19 -11.60
C SER A 111 -7.34 10.06 -12.51
N PRO A 112 -6.99 10.35 -13.78
CA PRO A 112 -6.36 9.37 -14.66
C PRO A 112 -5.06 8.81 -14.11
N LEU A 113 -4.27 9.63 -13.41
CA LEU A 113 -2.98 9.23 -12.83
C LEU A 113 -3.17 8.19 -11.72
N ILE A 114 -4.15 8.41 -10.83
CA ILE A 114 -4.45 7.48 -9.74
C ILE A 114 -5.02 6.17 -10.30
N ARG A 115 -5.91 6.22 -11.30
CA ARG A 115 -6.40 5.01 -11.97
C ARG A 115 -5.26 4.20 -12.61
N ALA A 116 -4.31 4.88 -13.25
CA ALA A 116 -3.12 4.26 -13.84
C ALA A 116 -2.17 3.62 -12.80
N THR A 117 -2.26 4.01 -11.53
CA THR A 117 -1.48 3.43 -10.43
C THR A 117 -2.25 2.32 -9.70
N VAL A 118 -3.54 2.51 -9.42
CA VAL A 118 -4.40 1.55 -8.69
C VAL A 118 -4.62 0.26 -9.47
N GLY A 119 -4.89 0.34 -10.77
CA GLY A 119 -5.14 -0.84 -11.61
C GLY A 119 -3.97 -1.84 -11.61
N PRO A 120 -2.74 -1.41 -11.97
CA PRO A 120 -1.55 -2.26 -11.90
C PRO A 120 -1.22 -2.75 -10.49
N MET A 121 -1.50 -1.96 -9.45
CA MET A 121 -1.31 -2.38 -8.06
C MET A 121 -2.24 -3.55 -7.70
N LEU A 122 -3.54 -3.44 -8.02
CA LEU A 122 -4.50 -4.51 -7.78
C LEU A 122 -4.09 -5.80 -8.49
N LEU A 123 -3.72 -5.69 -9.77
CA LEU A 123 -3.22 -6.83 -10.55
C LEU A 123 -2.00 -7.47 -9.87
N ARG A 124 -1.08 -6.66 -9.35
CA ARG A 124 0.14 -7.14 -8.69
C ARG A 124 -0.18 -7.92 -7.42
N VAL A 125 -1.06 -7.40 -6.58
CA VAL A 125 -1.50 -8.07 -5.34
C VAL A 125 -2.19 -9.39 -5.66
N SER A 126 -3.10 -9.41 -6.65
CA SER A 126 -3.79 -10.63 -7.08
C SER A 126 -2.84 -11.71 -7.59
N ILE A 127 -1.86 -11.35 -8.45
CA ILE A 127 -0.86 -12.32 -8.95
C ILE A 127 0.00 -12.86 -7.81
N SER A 128 0.44 -12.01 -6.89
CA SER A 128 1.26 -12.42 -5.76
C SER A 128 0.54 -13.40 -4.83
N LEU A 129 -0.78 -13.30 -4.69
CA LEU A 129 -1.60 -14.24 -3.92
C LEU A 129 -1.71 -15.59 -4.61
N SER A 130 -2.06 -15.60 -5.90
CA SER A 130 -2.13 -16.86 -6.65
C SER A 130 -0.78 -17.58 -6.69
N SER A 131 0.33 -16.84 -6.74
CA SER A 131 1.67 -17.42 -6.64
C SER A 131 1.98 -17.99 -5.25
N ALA A 132 1.45 -17.38 -4.17
CA ALA A 132 1.62 -17.88 -2.81
C ALA A 132 0.78 -19.15 -2.59
N GLU A 133 -0.46 -19.20 -3.09
CA GLU A 133 -1.33 -20.38 -3.04
C GLU A 133 -0.76 -21.56 -3.82
N LEU A 134 -0.18 -21.32 -5.01
CA LEU A 134 0.49 -22.37 -5.80
C LEU A 134 1.72 -22.96 -5.10
N LYS A 135 2.49 -22.14 -4.35
CA LYS A 135 3.64 -22.63 -3.57
C LYS A 135 3.21 -23.51 -2.39
N LEU A 136 2.08 -23.18 -1.75
CA LEU A 136 1.50 -23.99 -0.68
C LEU A 136 1.03 -25.35 -1.21
N LEU A 137 0.42 -25.40 -2.40
CA LEU A 137 0.00 -26.65 -3.03
C LEU A 137 1.16 -27.54 -3.48
N CYS A 138 2.30 -26.98 -3.92
CA CYS A 138 3.48 -27.76 -4.30
C CYS A 138 4.35 -28.22 -3.12
N CYS A 139 4.05 -27.81 -1.88
CA CYS A 139 4.78 -28.25 -0.68
C CYS A 139 4.02 -29.28 0.18
N THR A 140 2.91 -29.83 -0.33
CA THR A 140 2.17 -30.98 0.22
C THR A 140 2.28 -32.16 -0.72
#